data_AF-G0W9T1-F1
#
_entry.id   AF-G0W9T1-F1
#
_cell.length_a   1.000
_cell.length_b   1.000
_cell.length_c   1.000
_cell.angle_alpha   90.00
_cell.angle_beta   90.00
_cell.angle_gamma   90.00
#
_symmetry.space_group_name_H-M   'P 1'
#
loop_
_entity.id
_entity.type
_entity.pdbx_description
1 polymer ?
#
loop_
_entity_poly.entity_id
_entity_poly.type
_entity_poly.pdbx_seq_one_letter_code
_entity_poly.pdbx_strand_id
1 'polypeptide(L)'
;MPQMTVIEHCYEFLDKYIPQWFATGTRDPLFIFFSGPQGSGKSYTSKIIYEHLLKKYSGEGEGNVGKKTIAYVSIDDFYLTHRDQLALNEQYPRNKLLQGRGMPGTHDMSLLNDCLNAIQQRRGNNKDQDKLILPQYDKSKYNGEGDRSENNLVMDAPVDIFILEGWFIGFEPIMKTFEENDLLKGDMADVNAKLFMYSDLMWNNPEINSLAIVFAADNIDNIYEWRKQQEHASIAKNGSGMTDEQVKAFIDRYYPSYQLYFENLVRGEKLGSVATLTLGLDINRRVYSSKVRCIE
;
A
#
# COMPACT_ATOMS: atom_id res chain seq x y z
N MET A 1 16.80 -23.82 14.83
CA MET A 1 16.46 -22.45 15.25
C MET A 1 15.00 -22.21 14.90
N PRO A 2 14.20 -21.51 15.72
CA PRO A 2 12.85 -21.15 15.34
C PRO A 2 12.88 -20.30 14.06
N GLN A 3 11.90 -20.52 13.18
CA GLN A 3 11.75 -19.77 11.94
C GLN A 3 11.37 -18.33 12.28
N MET A 4 12.09 -17.37 11.70
CA MET A 4 11.81 -15.95 11.90
C MET A 4 10.39 -15.60 11.41
N THR A 5 9.72 -14.75 12.16
CA THR A 5 8.44 -14.17 11.79
C THR A 5 8.62 -13.09 10.73
N VAL A 6 7.52 -12.72 10.07
CA VAL A 6 7.45 -11.58 9.14
C VAL A 6 8.00 -10.30 9.79
N ILE A 7 7.61 -10.04 11.04
CA ILE A 7 7.98 -8.81 11.75
C ILE A 7 9.50 -8.78 12.02
N GLU A 8 10.09 -9.91 12.44
CA GLU A 8 11.53 -9.99 12.69
C GLU A 8 12.35 -9.74 11.41
N HIS A 9 11.92 -10.29 10.27
CA HIS A 9 12.55 -9.99 8.99
C HIS A 9 12.42 -8.51 8.60
N CYS A 10 11.26 -7.90 8.84
CA CYS A 10 11.04 -6.47 8.57
C CYS A 10 11.93 -5.60 9.47
N TYR A 11 12.09 -5.95 10.75
CA TYR A 11 13.01 -5.26 11.65
C TYR A 11 14.45 -5.38 11.19
N GLU A 12 14.94 -6.59 10.88
CA GLU A 12 16.31 -6.78 10.41
C GLU A 12 16.61 -5.95 9.15
N PHE A 13 15.66 -5.93 8.20
CA PHE A 13 15.78 -5.15 6.99
C PHE A 13 15.78 -3.64 7.27
N LEU A 14 14.77 -3.11 7.96
CA LEU A 14 14.62 -1.66 8.16
C LEU A 14 15.65 -1.10 9.13
N ASP A 15 16.05 -1.85 10.14
CA ASP A 15 17.09 -1.44 11.09
C ASP A 15 18.48 -1.43 10.47
N LYS A 16 18.68 -2.10 9.33
CA LYS A 16 19.87 -1.98 8.50
C LYS A 16 19.81 -0.77 7.55
N TYR A 17 18.75 -0.68 6.74
CA TYR A 17 18.73 0.28 5.62
C TYR A 17 18.32 1.69 6.00
N ILE A 18 17.46 1.90 7.02
CA ILE A 18 17.08 3.27 7.43
C ILE A 18 18.29 4.04 8.00
N PRO A 19 19.12 3.47 8.90
CA PRO A 19 20.32 4.17 9.34
C PRO A 19 21.31 4.47 8.20
N GLN A 20 21.45 3.55 7.24
CA GLN A 20 22.29 3.78 6.06
C GLN A 20 21.78 4.95 5.22
N TRP A 21 20.47 5.04 5.01
CA TRP A 21 19.85 6.19 4.34
C TRP A 21 20.18 7.50 5.06
N PHE A 22 19.98 7.58 6.37
CA PHE A 22 20.29 8.81 7.11
C PHE A 22 21.80 9.12 7.19
N ALA A 23 22.66 8.11 7.15
CA ALA A 23 24.12 8.30 7.11
C ALA A 23 24.62 8.94 5.81
N THR A 24 23.83 8.93 4.72
CA THR A 24 24.16 9.66 3.48
C THR A 24 24.17 11.19 3.67
N GLY A 25 23.54 11.68 4.74
CA GLY A 25 23.37 13.12 4.99
C GLY A 25 22.32 13.80 4.11
N THR A 26 21.60 13.04 3.27
CA THR A 26 20.47 13.58 2.50
C THR A 26 19.38 14.11 3.42
N ARG A 27 18.66 15.11 2.92
CA ARG A 27 17.46 15.64 3.56
C ARG A 27 16.19 15.12 2.88
N ASP A 28 16.28 14.31 1.84
CA ASP A 28 15.09 13.81 1.16
C ASP A 28 14.27 12.88 2.09
N PRO A 29 12.94 12.88 1.98
CA PRO A 29 12.11 11.91 2.70
C PRO A 29 12.40 10.49 2.22
N LEU A 30 12.41 9.53 3.16
CA LEU A 30 12.47 8.11 2.83
C LEU A 30 11.06 7.54 2.75
N PHE A 31 10.69 7.00 1.60
CA PHE A 31 9.46 6.25 1.44
C PHE A 31 9.65 4.80 1.86
N ILE A 32 8.64 4.20 2.49
CA ILE A 32 8.63 2.76 2.79
C ILE A 32 7.32 2.19 2.27
N PHE A 33 7.42 1.39 1.20
CA PHE A 33 6.28 0.75 0.58
C PHE A 33 6.04 -0.64 1.16
N PHE A 34 4.80 -0.91 1.56
CA PHE A 34 4.33 -2.26 1.90
C PHE A 34 3.35 -2.73 0.83
N SER A 35 3.71 -3.81 0.13
CA SER A 35 2.87 -4.42 -0.90
C SER A 35 2.58 -5.87 -0.57
N GLY A 36 1.37 -6.33 -0.87
CA GLY A 36 0.98 -7.68 -0.53
C GLY A 36 -0.49 -7.99 -0.75
N PRO A 37 -0.85 -9.25 -1.01
CA PRO A 37 -2.24 -9.62 -1.22
C PRO A 37 -3.12 -9.36 0.00
N GLN A 38 -4.42 -9.21 -0.23
CA GLN A 38 -5.40 -9.04 0.84
C GLN A 38 -5.38 -10.23 1.80
N GLY A 39 -5.40 -9.94 3.11
CA GLY A 39 -5.34 -10.95 4.16
C GLY A 39 -3.94 -11.53 4.45
N SER A 40 -2.89 -11.18 3.69
CA SER A 40 -1.51 -11.63 3.92
C SER A 40 -0.89 -11.18 5.25
N GLY A 41 -1.45 -10.13 5.86
CA GLY A 41 -0.94 -9.51 7.10
C GLY A 41 -0.18 -8.21 6.89
N LYS A 42 0.01 -7.75 5.64
CA LYS A 42 0.77 -6.51 5.33
C LYS A 42 0.38 -5.29 6.18
N SER A 43 -0.92 -5.03 6.37
CA SER A 43 -1.42 -3.84 7.08
C SER A 43 -1.22 -3.96 8.60
N TYR A 44 -1.21 -5.18 9.12
CA TYR A 44 -0.86 -5.44 10.52
C TYR A 44 0.63 -5.22 10.74
N THR A 45 1.47 -5.77 9.87
CA THR A 45 2.92 -5.60 9.94
C THR A 45 3.32 -4.14 9.75
N SER A 46 2.81 -3.43 8.74
CA SER A 46 3.14 -2.03 8.47
C SER A 46 2.81 -1.11 9.65
N LYS A 47 1.71 -1.38 10.37
CA LYS A 47 1.36 -0.67 11.61
C LYS A 47 2.35 -0.95 12.74
N ILE A 48 2.74 -2.20 12.96
CA ILE A 48 3.77 -2.55 13.96
C ILE A 48 5.09 -1.88 13.64
N ILE A 49 5.49 -1.87 12.37
CA ILE A 49 6.69 -1.16 11.92
C ILE A 49 6.57 0.34 12.18
N TYR A 50 5.42 0.95 11.88
CA TYR A 50 5.21 2.37 12.19
C TYR A 50 5.40 2.67 13.69
N GLU A 51 4.80 1.86 14.57
CA GLU A 51 4.96 1.99 16.03
C GLU A 51 6.42 1.79 16.49
N HIS A 52 7.13 0.82 15.92
CA HIS A 52 8.55 0.59 16.18
C HIS A 52 9.39 1.81 15.78
N LEU A 53 9.17 2.35 14.59
CA LEU A 53 9.94 3.48 14.10
C LEU A 53 9.64 4.76 14.89
N LEU A 54 8.38 5.00 15.29
CA LEU A 54 8.02 6.11 16.18
C LEU A 54 8.79 6.04 17.50
N LYS A 55 8.88 4.84 18.11
CA LYS A 55 9.62 4.62 19.35
C LYS A 55 11.13 4.81 19.14
N LYS A 56 11.67 4.26 18.06
CA LYS A 56 13.11 4.28 17.76
C LYS A 56 13.63 5.69 17.47
N TYR A 57 12.84 6.51 16.78
CA TYR A 57 13.22 7.86 16.36
C TYR A 57 12.45 8.96 17.12
N SER A 58 12.00 8.68 18.35
CA SER A 58 11.32 9.67 19.20
C SER A 58 12.24 10.82 19.64
N GLY A 59 13.56 10.57 19.66
CA GLY A 59 14.57 11.49 20.22
C GLY A 59 14.89 11.24 21.70
N GLU A 60 14.21 10.28 22.36
CA GLU A 60 14.34 10.00 23.79
C GLU A 60 15.07 8.68 24.11
N GLY A 61 15.53 7.94 23.09
CA GLY A 61 16.16 6.63 23.22
C GLY A 61 17.69 6.66 23.38
N GLU A 62 18.26 5.58 23.92
CA GLU A 62 19.71 5.34 23.97
C GLU A 62 20.28 5.26 22.54
N GLY A 63 21.38 5.97 22.26
CA GLY A 63 22.08 5.91 20.96
C GLY A 63 21.99 7.17 20.09
N ASN A 64 21.30 8.23 20.54
CA ASN A 64 21.33 9.57 19.93
C ASN A 64 21.04 9.61 18.41
N VAL A 65 20.06 8.79 17.95
CA VAL A 65 19.74 8.62 16.52
C VAL A 65 18.98 9.82 15.91
N GLY A 66 18.73 10.86 16.71
CA GLY A 66 17.97 12.06 16.33
C GLY A 66 16.46 11.80 16.22
N LYS A 67 15.67 12.82 16.53
CA LYS A 67 14.21 12.78 16.32
C LYS A 67 13.91 12.75 14.82
N LYS A 68 12.97 11.90 14.40
CA LYS A 68 12.44 11.85 13.02
C LYS A 68 10.93 11.95 13.02
N THR A 69 10.38 12.66 12.04
CA THR A 69 8.95 12.72 11.79
C THR A 69 8.54 11.58 10.87
N ILE A 70 7.55 10.78 11.30
CA ILE A 70 7.12 9.57 10.58
C ILE A 70 5.63 9.65 10.31
N ALA A 71 5.27 9.50 9.03
CA ALA A 71 3.90 9.48 8.56
C ALA A 71 3.53 8.06 8.10
N TYR A 72 2.26 7.70 8.26
CA TYR A 72 1.71 6.40 7.85
C TYR A 72 0.34 6.59 7.21
N VAL A 73 0.14 5.98 6.04
CA VAL A 73 -1.16 5.95 5.34
C VAL A 73 -1.38 4.61 4.64
N SER A 74 -2.65 4.26 4.48
CA SER A 74 -3.07 3.25 3.49
C SER A 74 -3.35 3.94 2.16
N ILE A 75 -3.10 3.26 1.03
CA ILE A 75 -3.59 3.76 -0.26
C ILE A 75 -5.12 3.92 -0.25
N ASP A 76 -5.82 3.08 0.52
CA ASP A 76 -7.27 3.15 0.69
C ASP A 76 -7.74 4.45 1.37
N ASP A 77 -6.87 5.16 2.11
CA ASP A 77 -7.21 6.48 2.68
C ASP A 77 -7.43 7.54 1.60
N PHE A 78 -6.91 7.28 0.39
CA PHE A 78 -7.06 8.13 -0.79
C PHE A 78 -8.20 7.68 -1.71
N TYR A 79 -9.12 6.82 -1.27
CA TYR A 79 -10.32 6.56 -2.07
C TYR A 79 -11.04 7.87 -2.45
N LEU A 80 -11.71 7.84 -3.61
CA LEU A 80 -12.62 8.90 -4.03
C LEU A 80 -13.68 9.13 -2.95
N THR A 81 -14.16 10.37 -2.85
CA THR A 81 -15.38 10.65 -2.06
C THR A 81 -16.54 9.81 -2.60
N HIS A 82 -17.55 9.55 -1.77
CA HIS A 82 -18.74 8.80 -2.18
C HIS A 82 -19.36 9.39 -3.45
N ARG A 83 -19.51 10.72 -3.47
CA ARG A 83 -19.99 11.47 -4.64
C ARG A 83 -19.16 11.20 -5.89
N ASP A 84 -17.84 11.30 -5.79
CA ASP A 84 -16.97 11.14 -6.96
C ASP A 84 -16.87 9.67 -7.40
N GLN A 85 -17.03 8.72 -6.49
CA GLN A 85 -17.17 7.31 -6.83
C GLN A 85 -18.48 7.03 -7.58
N LEU A 86 -19.60 7.66 -7.20
CA LEU A 86 -20.85 7.55 -7.96
C LEU A 86 -20.70 8.13 -9.38
N ALA A 87 -20.01 9.27 -9.51
CA ALA A 87 -19.72 9.84 -10.82
C ALA A 87 -18.83 8.91 -11.67
N LEU A 88 -17.85 8.23 -11.05
CA LEU A 88 -17.04 7.22 -11.74
C LEU A 88 -17.87 6.01 -12.19
N ASN A 89 -18.81 5.55 -11.35
CA ASN A 89 -19.73 4.45 -11.70
C ASN A 89 -20.55 4.80 -12.95
N GLU A 90 -21.09 6.02 -13.01
CA GLU A 90 -21.84 6.55 -14.15
C GLU A 90 -20.99 6.73 -15.41
N GLN A 91 -19.71 7.10 -15.24
CA GLN A 91 -18.77 7.25 -16.35
C GLN A 91 -18.40 5.90 -16.99
N TYR A 92 -18.34 4.81 -16.19
CA TYR A 92 -17.98 3.47 -16.66
C TYR A 92 -19.08 2.44 -16.37
N PRO A 93 -20.30 2.60 -16.88
CA PRO A 93 -21.48 1.84 -16.45
C PRO A 93 -21.42 0.35 -16.81
N ARG A 94 -20.55 -0.03 -17.74
CA ARG A 94 -20.35 -1.43 -18.16
C ARG A 94 -19.13 -2.09 -17.51
N ASN A 95 -18.24 -1.30 -16.90
CA ASN A 95 -17.05 -1.82 -16.26
C ASN A 95 -17.37 -2.17 -14.80
N LYS A 96 -17.53 -3.46 -14.51
CA LYS A 96 -17.90 -3.96 -13.17
C LYS A 96 -16.80 -3.78 -12.14
N LEU A 97 -15.55 -3.71 -12.58
CA LEU A 97 -14.39 -3.54 -11.69
C LEU A 97 -14.30 -2.12 -11.12
N LEU A 98 -14.76 -1.13 -11.87
CA LEU A 98 -14.83 0.28 -11.45
C LEU A 98 -16.14 0.63 -10.71
N GLN A 99 -17.09 -0.29 -10.58
CA GLN A 99 -18.30 -0.09 -9.78
C GLN A 99 -17.97 -0.18 -8.29
N GLY A 100 -17.98 0.98 -7.63
CA GLY A 100 -17.61 1.13 -6.22
C GLY A 100 -16.09 1.01 -5.97
N ARG A 101 -15.67 1.42 -4.78
CA ARG A 101 -14.24 1.48 -4.41
C ARG A 101 -13.53 0.12 -4.52
N GLY A 102 -12.24 0.14 -4.86
CA GLY A 102 -11.33 -1.00 -4.70
C GLY A 102 -10.15 -1.03 -5.68
N MET A 103 -10.43 -0.87 -6.98
CA MET A 103 -9.46 -1.07 -8.05
C MET A 103 -8.65 0.20 -8.36
N PRO A 104 -7.48 0.10 -9.01
CA PRO A 104 -6.84 1.26 -9.62
C PRO A 104 -7.84 2.04 -10.49
N GLY A 105 -7.94 3.34 -10.24
CA GLY A 105 -8.95 4.23 -10.80
C GLY A 105 -9.98 4.73 -9.79
N THR A 106 -10.15 4.07 -8.64
CA THR A 106 -11.11 4.47 -7.60
C THR A 106 -10.52 5.35 -6.51
N HIS A 107 -9.33 5.91 -6.71
CA HIS A 107 -8.66 6.80 -5.75
C HIS A 107 -8.58 8.22 -6.29
N ASP A 108 -8.57 9.19 -5.39
CA ASP A 108 -8.39 10.61 -5.69
C ASP A 108 -6.91 10.89 -5.98
N MET A 109 -6.55 10.79 -7.26
CA MET A 109 -5.17 10.97 -7.70
C MET A 109 -4.67 12.40 -7.52
N SER A 110 -5.56 13.40 -7.53
CA SER A 110 -5.17 14.79 -7.26
C SER A 110 -4.75 14.93 -5.81
N LEU A 111 -5.55 14.43 -4.87
CA LEU A 111 -5.22 14.46 -3.44
C LEU A 111 -3.94 13.67 -3.13
N LEU A 112 -3.77 12.51 -3.76
CA LEU A 112 -2.54 11.72 -3.62
C LEU A 112 -1.32 12.50 -4.12
N ASN A 113 -1.40 13.08 -5.32
CA ASN A 113 -0.34 13.90 -5.88
C ASN A 113 0.01 15.11 -4.99
N ASP A 114 -0.99 15.81 -4.46
CA ASP A 114 -0.77 16.96 -3.57
C ASP A 114 -0.09 16.55 -2.26
N CYS A 115 -0.46 15.39 -1.70
CA CYS A 115 0.17 14.82 -0.52
C CYS A 115 1.64 14.44 -0.79
N LEU A 116 1.90 13.69 -1.86
CA LEU A 116 3.26 13.28 -2.24
C LEU A 116 4.16 14.48 -2.51
N ASN A 117 3.67 15.48 -3.25
CA ASN A 117 4.40 16.72 -3.53
C ASN A 117 4.73 17.49 -2.26
N ALA A 118 3.80 17.60 -1.31
CA ALA A 118 4.06 18.26 -0.04
C ALA A 118 5.19 17.56 0.74
N ILE A 119 5.16 16.23 0.80
CA ILE A 119 6.18 15.40 1.47
C ILE A 119 7.55 15.57 0.79
N GLN A 120 7.62 15.43 -0.54
CA GLN A 120 8.86 15.58 -1.30
C GLN A 120 9.45 17.00 -1.16
N GLN A 121 8.59 18.03 -1.18
CA GLN A 121 8.99 19.41 -0.98
C GLN A 121 9.24 19.77 0.49
N ARG A 122 9.16 18.78 1.39
CA ARG A 122 9.41 18.92 2.84
C ARG A 122 8.56 20.01 3.49
N ARG A 123 7.30 20.13 3.08
CA ARG A 123 6.33 21.11 3.59
C ARG A 123 4.97 20.47 3.84
N GLY A 124 4.11 21.22 4.52
CA GLY A 124 2.70 20.94 4.67
C GLY A 124 1.89 21.19 3.40
N ASN A 125 0.67 20.67 3.35
CA ASN A 125 -0.32 20.88 2.28
C ASN A 125 -1.51 21.73 2.75
N ASN A 126 -1.43 22.32 3.94
CA ASN A 126 -2.41 23.25 4.47
C ASN A 126 -2.01 24.71 4.18
N LYS A 127 -2.90 25.65 4.50
CA LYS A 127 -2.60 27.10 4.50
C LYS A 127 -1.39 27.44 5.37
N ASP A 128 -1.19 26.66 6.43
CA ASP A 128 0.02 26.64 7.24
C ASP A 128 0.98 25.61 6.64
N GLN A 129 2.06 26.08 6.01
CA GLN A 129 3.05 25.23 5.33
C GLN A 129 3.87 24.36 6.30
N ASP A 130 3.65 24.46 7.61
CA ASP A 130 4.29 23.62 8.61
C ASP A 130 3.45 22.38 9.00
N LYS A 131 2.22 22.25 8.47
CA LYS A 131 1.31 21.13 8.80
C LYS A 131 0.96 20.28 7.58
N LEU A 132 1.22 18.98 7.68
CA LEU A 132 0.78 17.98 6.73
C LEU A 132 -0.58 17.42 7.16
N ILE A 133 -1.55 17.46 6.26
CA ILE A 133 -2.87 16.87 6.40
C ILE A 133 -2.92 15.60 5.55
N LEU A 134 -3.18 14.46 6.19
CA LEU A 134 -3.34 13.17 5.55
C LEU A 134 -4.82 12.77 5.62
N PRO A 135 -5.42 12.32 4.50
CA PRO A 135 -6.82 11.92 4.51
C PRO A 135 -7.03 10.67 5.37
N GLN A 136 -8.28 10.48 5.79
CA GLN A 136 -8.75 9.21 6.33
C GLN A 136 -10.01 8.81 5.59
N TYR A 137 -10.21 7.51 5.38
CA TYR A 137 -11.41 6.99 4.73
C TYR A 137 -12.26 6.15 5.67
N ASP A 138 -13.55 6.49 5.78
CA ASP A 138 -14.50 5.74 6.59
C ASP A 138 -15.31 4.79 5.70
N LYS A 139 -14.90 3.52 5.71
CA LYS A 139 -15.54 2.44 4.95
C LYS A 139 -16.95 2.10 5.44
N SER A 140 -17.38 2.59 6.60
CA SER A 140 -18.70 2.28 7.19
C SER A 140 -19.82 3.21 6.73
N LYS A 141 -19.48 4.43 6.27
CA LYS A 141 -20.46 5.40 5.74
C LYS A 141 -21.24 4.83 4.55
N TYR A 142 -22.42 5.39 4.30
CA TYR A 142 -23.32 5.01 3.20
C TYR A 142 -23.56 3.49 3.12
N ASN A 143 -23.96 2.88 4.24
CA ASN A 143 -24.22 1.44 4.34
C ASN A 143 -23.04 0.54 3.88
N GLY A 144 -21.81 0.98 4.15
CA GLY A 144 -20.61 0.24 3.78
C GLY A 144 -20.03 0.57 2.40
N GLU A 145 -20.66 1.47 1.62
CA GLU A 145 -20.10 2.01 0.37
C GLU A 145 -18.89 2.93 0.63
N GLY A 146 -18.86 3.55 1.81
CA GLY A 146 -17.75 4.35 2.32
C GLY A 146 -17.74 5.79 1.82
N ASP A 147 -17.04 6.66 2.55
CA ASP A 147 -16.74 8.03 2.13
C ASP A 147 -15.52 8.58 2.87
N ARG A 148 -14.97 9.68 2.37
CA ARG A 148 -13.89 10.40 3.03
C ARG A 148 -14.34 10.86 4.43
N SER A 149 -13.45 10.70 5.40
CA SER A 149 -13.63 11.20 6.76
C SER A 149 -13.50 12.73 6.77
N GLU A 150 -14.27 13.39 7.63
CA GLU A 150 -14.04 14.81 7.95
C GLU A 150 -12.86 14.98 8.92
N ASN A 151 -12.54 13.93 9.67
CA ASN A 151 -11.39 13.87 10.57
C ASN A 151 -10.17 13.44 9.78
N ASN A 152 -9.32 14.41 9.43
CA ASN A 152 -8.01 14.14 8.83
C ASN A 152 -6.95 13.95 9.92
N LEU A 153 -5.89 13.21 9.59
CA LEU A 153 -4.69 13.18 10.43
C LEU A 153 -3.85 14.43 10.15
N VAL A 154 -3.54 15.20 11.18
CA VAL A 154 -2.71 16.41 11.08
C VAL A 154 -1.42 16.19 11.84
N MET A 155 -0.29 16.46 11.18
CA MET A 155 1.04 16.30 11.76
C MET A 155 2.01 17.39 11.30
N ASP A 156 3.14 17.51 12.01
CA ASP A 156 4.18 18.46 11.66
C ASP A 156 4.89 18.05 10.36
N ALA A 157 5.22 19.04 9.54
CA ALA A 157 6.22 18.92 8.48
C ALA A 157 7.59 19.44 8.99
N PRO A 158 8.72 19.00 8.40
CA PRO A 158 8.81 18.03 7.32
C PRO A 158 8.67 16.57 7.80
N VAL A 159 8.26 15.69 6.89
CA VAL A 159 8.27 14.24 7.11
C VAL A 159 9.63 13.67 6.71
N ASP A 160 10.23 12.86 7.58
CA ASP A 160 11.49 12.18 7.30
C ASP A 160 11.29 10.76 6.76
N ILE A 161 10.24 10.07 7.23
CA ILE A 161 9.86 8.73 6.76
C ILE A 161 8.36 8.72 6.45
N PHE A 162 7.99 8.31 5.24
CA PHE A 162 6.59 8.14 4.82
C PHE A 162 6.31 6.68 4.50
N ILE A 163 5.44 6.05 5.30
CA ILE A 163 5.03 4.66 5.12
C ILE A 163 3.71 4.64 4.36
N LEU A 164 3.69 3.95 3.22
CA LEU A 164 2.50 3.73 2.41
C LEU A 164 2.30 2.24 2.19
N GLU A 165 1.10 1.74 2.50
CA GLU A 165 0.73 0.34 2.29
C GLU A 165 -0.47 0.17 1.37
N GLY A 166 -0.49 -0.91 0.59
CA GLY A 166 -1.55 -1.17 -0.37
C GLY A 166 -1.40 -2.52 -1.06
N TRP A 167 -2.50 -3.07 -1.59
CA TRP A 167 -2.49 -4.43 -2.13
C TRP A 167 -1.90 -4.53 -3.54
N PHE A 168 -1.88 -3.42 -4.27
CA PHE A 168 -1.39 -3.32 -5.65
C PHE A 168 -0.15 -2.42 -5.80
N ILE A 169 0.45 -1.95 -4.69
CA ILE A 169 1.62 -1.08 -4.76
C ILE A 169 2.76 -1.82 -5.47
N GLY A 170 3.31 -1.22 -6.52
CA GLY A 170 4.34 -1.85 -7.36
C GLY A 170 3.82 -2.69 -8.52
N PHE A 171 2.50 -2.76 -8.73
CA PHE A 171 1.97 -3.34 -9.96
C PHE A 171 2.30 -2.44 -11.15
N GLU A 172 2.79 -3.04 -12.23
CA GLU A 172 3.24 -2.31 -13.41
C GLU A 172 2.18 -2.38 -14.51
N PRO A 173 1.75 -1.25 -15.10
CA PRO A 173 0.84 -1.27 -16.22
C PRO A 173 1.50 -1.95 -17.43
N ILE A 174 0.73 -2.76 -18.14
CA ILE A 174 1.18 -3.40 -19.37
C ILE A 174 1.04 -2.40 -20.52
N MET A 175 2.17 -2.04 -21.15
CA MET A 175 2.23 -0.97 -22.18
C MET A 175 2.25 -1.49 -23.63
N LYS A 176 2.79 -2.69 -23.88
CA LYS A 176 3.19 -3.14 -25.24
C LYS A 176 2.35 -4.28 -25.84
N THR A 177 1.39 -4.85 -25.12
CA THR A 177 0.73 -6.11 -25.53
C THR A 177 -0.77 -6.16 -25.20
N PHE A 178 -1.48 -5.03 -25.30
CA PHE A 178 -2.94 -5.00 -25.09
C PHE A 178 -3.69 -6.01 -25.97
N GLU A 179 -3.19 -6.30 -27.18
CA GLU A 179 -3.86 -7.21 -28.11
C GLU A 179 -3.56 -8.70 -27.86
N GLU A 180 -2.44 -9.03 -27.20
CA GLU A 180 -1.95 -10.41 -27.04
C GLU A 180 -2.26 -11.03 -25.67
N ASN A 181 -2.66 -10.23 -24.67
CA ASN A 181 -2.99 -10.74 -23.33
C ASN A 181 -4.51 -10.88 -23.16
N ASP A 182 -5.01 -12.11 -23.13
CA ASP A 182 -6.45 -12.40 -22.98
C ASP A 182 -7.06 -11.88 -21.67
N LEU A 183 -6.25 -11.71 -20.62
CA LEU A 183 -6.69 -11.15 -19.34
C LEU A 183 -6.75 -9.61 -19.35
N LEU A 184 -6.04 -8.96 -20.27
CA LEU A 184 -6.04 -7.50 -20.45
C LEU A 184 -7.12 -7.06 -21.46
N LYS A 185 -8.34 -7.56 -21.27
CA LYS A 185 -9.51 -7.26 -22.11
C LYS A 185 -10.70 -6.85 -21.24
N GLY A 186 -11.70 -6.23 -21.86
CA GLY A 186 -12.90 -5.76 -21.15
C GLY A 186 -12.55 -4.81 -20.01
N ASP A 187 -13.11 -5.06 -18.84
CA ASP A 187 -12.99 -4.19 -17.66
C ASP A 187 -11.55 -3.91 -17.22
N MET A 188 -10.62 -4.87 -17.45
CA MET A 188 -9.22 -4.72 -17.06
C MET A 188 -8.44 -3.72 -17.94
N ALA A 189 -8.91 -3.40 -19.15
CA ALA A 189 -8.25 -2.42 -20.01
C ALA A 189 -8.24 -1.03 -19.35
N ASP A 190 -9.39 -0.60 -18.81
CA ASP A 190 -9.49 0.67 -18.08
C ASP A 190 -8.68 0.64 -16.79
N VAL A 191 -8.74 -0.47 -16.03
CA VAL A 191 -7.98 -0.62 -14.77
C VAL A 191 -6.48 -0.52 -15.03
N ASN A 192 -5.96 -1.17 -16.07
CA ASN A 192 -4.55 -1.08 -16.46
C ASN A 192 -4.15 0.34 -16.87
N ALA A 193 -5.00 1.03 -17.64
CA ALA A 193 -4.75 2.42 -18.00
C ALA A 193 -4.74 3.34 -16.77
N LYS A 194 -5.65 3.12 -15.81
CA LYS A 194 -5.69 3.87 -14.55
C LYS A 194 -4.50 3.57 -13.64
N LEU A 195 -4.00 2.33 -13.63
CA LEU A 195 -2.83 1.91 -12.86
C LEU A 195 -1.58 2.74 -13.20
N PHE A 196 -1.44 3.19 -14.44
CA PHE A 196 -0.33 4.03 -14.89
C PHE A 196 -0.09 5.23 -13.98
N MET A 197 -1.15 5.97 -13.62
CA MET A 197 -1.03 7.16 -12.77
C MET A 197 -0.46 6.84 -11.38
N TYR A 198 -0.78 5.68 -10.82
CA TYR A 198 -0.22 5.25 -9.53
C TYR A 198 1.26 4.93 -9.66
N SER A 199 1.62 4.19 -10.72
CA SER A 199 3.01 3.82 -10.95
C SER A 199 3.90 5.03 -11.18
N ASP A 200 3.46 5.96 -12.04
CA ASP A 200 4.18 7.16 -12.42
C ASP A 200 4.38 8.12 -11.23
N LEU A 201 3.35 8.32 -10.40
CA LEU A 201 3.44 9.20 -9.23
C LEU A 201 4.24 8.60 -8.07
N MET A 202 4.30 7.28 -7.95
CA MET A 202 4.88 6.59 -6.79
C MET A 202 6.13 5.79 -7.14
N TRP A 203 6.00 4.49 -7.41
CA TRP A 203 7.16 3.58 -7.47
C TRP A 203 8.03 3.71 -8.72
N ASN A 204 7.53 4.37 -9.78
CA ASN A 204 8.34 4.74 -10.94
C ASN A 204 8.76 6.21 -10.94
N ASN A 205 8.38 6.99 -9.91
CA ASN A 205 8.79 8.38 -9.79
C ASN A 205 10.28 8.45 -9.42
N PRO A 206 11.15 9.03 -10.28
CA PRO A 206 12.59 9.09 -10.01
C PRO A 206 12.96 9.99 -8.82
N GLU A 207 12.03 10.85 -8.36
CA GLU A 207 12.22 11.69 -7.18
C GLU A 207 11.85 10.98 -5.87
N ILE A 208 11.40 9.71 -5.92
CA ILE A 208 11.06 8.93 -4.74
C ILE A 208 12.17 7.94 -4.41
N ASN A 209 12.85 8.22 -3.30
CA ASN A 209 13.78 7.30 -2.66
C ASN A 209 13.00 6.38 -1.71
N SER A 210 13.05 5.06 -1.94
CA SER A 210 12.21 4.12 -1.22
C SER A 210 12.89 2.82 -0.82
N LEU A 211 12.49 2.32 0.35
CA LEU A 211 12.58 0.91 0.70
C LEU A 211 11.24 0.24 0.43
N ALA A 212 11.25 -1.06 0.18
CA ALA A 212 10.03 -1.82 -0.03
C ALA A 212 10.02 -3.16 0.68
N ILE A 213 8.83 -3.56 1.14
CA ILE A 213 8.56 -4.87 1.71
C ILE A 213 7.39 -5.48 0.94
N VAL A 214 7.66 -6.59 0.25
CA VAL A 214 6.70 -7.33 -0.59
C VAL A 214 6.34 -8.64 0.07
N PHE A 215 5.04 -8.85 0.29
CA PHE A 215 4.48 -10.10 0.80
C PHE A 215 4.08 -10.95 -0.41
N ALA A 216 4.87 -11.95 -0.73
CA ALA A 216 4.58 -12.94 -1.77
C ALA A 216 3.78 -14.11 -1.20
N ALA A 217 2.97 -14.76 -2.03
CA ALA A 217 2.26 -15.99 -1.69
C ALA A 217 2.87 -17.15 -2.49
N ASP A 218 3.00 -18.34 -1.90
CA ASP A 218 3.35 -19.57 -2.64
C ASP A 218 2.30 -19.93 -3.70
N ASN A 219 1.03 -19.67 -3.39
CA ASN A 219 -0.10 -19.74 -4.30
C ASN A 219 -0.97 -18.49 -4.12
N ILE A 220 -1.25 -17.79 -5.21
CA ILE A 220 -2.11 -16.60 -5.18
C ILE A 220 -3.54 -16.90 -4.75
N ASP A 221 -4.01 -18.14 -4.89
CA ASP A 221 -5.35 -18.56 -4.43
C ASP A 221 -5.51 -18.49 -2.90
N ASN A 222 -4.40 -18.44 -2.15
CA ASN A 222 -4.42 -18.28 -0.70
C ASN A 222 -5.18 -17.01 -0.26
N ILE A 223 -5.31 -16.01 -1.14
CA ILE A 223 -6.03 -14.77 -0.84
C ILE A 223 -7.50 -15.01 -0.49
N TYR A 224 -8.13 -16.03 -1.07
CA TYR A 224 -9.51 -16.38 -0.76
C TYR A 224 -9.63 -16.84 0.69
N GLU A 225 -8.77 -17.76 1.11
CA GLU A 225 -8.74 -18.27 2.47
C GLU A 225 -8.31 -17.18 3.47
N TRP A 226 -7.28 -16.40 3.14
CA TRP A 226 -6.82 -15.31 3.99
C TRP A 226 -7.86 -14.23 4.19
N ARG A 227 -8.59 -13.84 3.13
CA ARG A 227 -9.66 -12.85 3.24
C ARG A 227 -10.85 -13.39 4.03
N LYS A 228 -11.20 -14.67 3.85
CA LYS A 228 -12.25 -15.33 4.63
C LYS A 228 -11.91 -15.34 6.12
N GLN A 229 -10.70 -15.76 6.49
CA GLN A 229 -10.24 -15.71 7.88
C GLN A 229 -10.26 -14.29 8.47
N GLN A 230 -9.84 -13.30 7.69
CA GLN A 230 -9.92 -11.89 8.09
C GLN A 230 -11.36 -11.44 8.32
N GLU A 231 -12.30 -11.84 7.45
CA GLU A 231 -13.70 -11.48 7.58
C GLU A 231 -14.34 -12.15 8.81
N HIS A 232 -14.07 -13.44 9.04
CA HIS A 232 -14.55 -14.16 10.24
C HIS A 232 -14.02 -13.52 11.52
N ALA A 233 -12.75 -13.13 11.56
CA ALA A 233 -12.17 -12.41 12.70
C ALA A 233 -12.83 -11.04 12.92
N SER A 234 -13.17 -10.33 11.84
CA SER A 234 -13.90 -9.06 11.91
C SER A 234 -15.34 -9.26 12.43
N ILE A 235 -16.06 -10.26 11.93
CA ILE A 235 -17.41 -10.61 12.38
C ILE A 235 -17.40 -10.99 13.86
N ALA A 236 -16.43 -11.78 14.31
CA ALA A 236 -16.29 -12.16 15.71
C ALA A 236 -16.09 -10.96 16.65
N LYS A 237 -15.49 -9.87 16.14
CA LYS A 237 -15.25 -8.64 16.92
C LYS A 237 -16.39 -7.62 16.81
N ASN A 238 -16.98 -7.48 15.63
CA ASN A 238 -17.89 -6.37 15.30
C ASN A 238 -19.35 -6.82 15.08
N GLY A 239 -19.62 -8.13 15.08
CA GLY A 239 -20.96 -8.71 14.97
C GLY A 239 -21.58 -8.70 13.57
N SER A 240 -20.90 -8.16 12.56
CA SER A 240 -21.39 -8.10 11.18
C SER A 240 -20.24 -8.13 10.16
N GLY A 241 -20.55 -8.57 8.94
CA GLY A 241 -19.59 -8.71 7.84
C GLY A 241 -20.19 -9.49 6.66
N MET A 242 -19.35 -9.78 5.67
CA MET A 242 -19.70 -10.53 4.48
C MET A 242 -19.83 -12.04 4.75
N THR A 243 -20.75 -12.72 4.06
CA THR A 243 -20.76 -14.19 3.98
C THR A 243 -19.56 -14.71 3.18
N ASP A 244 -19.25 -16.00 3.27
CA ASP A 244 -18.14 -16.62 2.52
C ASP A 244 -18.30 -16.44 1.00
N GLU A 245 -19.53 -16.52 0.48
CA GLU A 245 -19.84 -16.28 -0.94
C GLU A 245 -19.61 -14.80 -1.31
N GLN A 246 -19.99 -13.88 -0.43
CA GLN A 246 -19.73 -12.45 -0.64
C GLN A 246 -18.24 -12.14 -0.56
N VAL A 247 -17.48 -12.78 0.33
CA VAL A 247 -16.02 -12.70 0.39
C VAL A 247 -15.40 -13.18 -0.92
N LYS A 248 -15.87 -14.32 -1.45
CA LYS A 248 -15.39 -14.83 -2.74
C LYS A 248 -15.68 -13.83 -3.86
N ALA A 249 -16.91 -13.35 -3.97
CA ALA A 249 -17.30 -12.36 -4.98
C ALA A 249 -16.52 -11.04 -4.83
N PHE A 250 -16.22 -10.64 -3.60
CA PHE A 250 -15.35 -9.50 -3.32
C PHE A 250 -13.96 -9.74 -3.89
N ILE A 251 -13.31 -10.86 -3.57
CA ILE A 251 -11.96 -11.21 -4.06
C ILE A 251 -11.93 -11.40 -5.58
N ASP A 252 -12.99 -11.95 -6.19
CA ASP A 252 -13.10 -12.13 -7.64
C ASP A 252 -12.94 -10.80 -8.41
N ARG A 253 -13.28 -9.66 -7.79
CA ARG A 253 -13.02 -8.32 -8.39
C ARG A 253 -11.54 -7.97 -8.48
N TYR A 254 -10.73 -8.43 -7.52
CA TYR A 254 -9.30 -8.12 -7.44
C TYR A 254 -8.43 -9.16 -8.15
N TYR A 255 -8.93 -10.40 -8.24
CA TYR A 255 -8.20 -11.55 -8.79
C TYR A 255 -7.56 -11.29 -10.17
N PRO A 256 -8.23 -10.65 -11.15
CA PRO A 256 -7.63 -10.36 -12.45
C PRO A 256 -6.37 -9.50 -12.37
N SER A 257 -6.30 -8.55 -11.43
CA SER A 257 -5.09 -7.75 -11.20
C SER A 257 -3.94 -8.59 -10.64
N TYR A 258 -4.23 -9.53 -9.74
CA TYR A 258 -3.19 -10.43 -9.25
C TYR A 258 -2.66 -11.33 -10.38
N GLN A 259 -3.52 -11.87 -11.23
CA GLN A 259 -3.10 -12.68 -12.38
C GLN A 259 -2.20 -11.90 -13.34
N LEU A 260 -2.49 -10.62 -13.57
CA LEU A 260 -1.73 -9.80 -14.52
C LEU A 260 -0.40 -9.28 -13.97
N TYR A 261 -0.37 -8.86 -12.69
CA TYR A 261 0.72 -8.01 -12.20
C TYR A 261 1.51 -8.62 -11.04
N PHE A 262 0.95 -9.55 -10.27
CA PHE A 262 1.56 -10.00 -9.01
C PHE A 262 2.88 -10.74 -9.21
N GLU A 263 2.95 -11.64 -10.17
CA GLU A 263 4.18 -12.40 -10.46
C GLU A 263 5.33 -11.46 -10.87
N ASN A 264 5.03 -10.43 -11.67
CA ASN A 264 6.00 -9.43 -12.09
C ASN A 264 6.50 -8.57 -10.91
N LEU A 265 5.61 -8.19 -9.98
CA LEU A 265 6.00 -7.52 -8.75
C LEU A 265 6.99 -8.38 -7.93
N VAL A 266 6.60 -9.63 -7.65
CA VAL A 266 7.36 -10.54 -6.79
C VAL A 266 8.73 -10.87 -7.40
N ARG A 267 8.78 -11.20 -8.69
CA ARG A 267 10.05 -11.52 -9.38
C ARG A 267 10.89 -10.29 -9.69
N GLY A 268 10.25 -9.14 -9.87
CA GLY A 268 10.91 -7.89 -10.23
C GLY A 268 11.82 -7.39 -9.12
N GLU A 269 11.44 -7.56 -7.85
CA GLU A 269 12.22 -7.16 -6.66
C GLU A 269 12.74 -5.72 -6.71
N LYS A 270 12.01 -4.85 -7.42
CA LYS A 270 12.41 -3.49 -7.78
C LYS A 270 11.41 -2.42 -7.31
N LEU A 271 10.56 -2.76 -6.35
CA LEU A 271 9.56 -1.82 -5.81
C LEU A 271 10.25 -0.69 -5.01
N GLY A 272 11.22 -1.05 -4.18
CA GLY A 272 12.04 -0.07 -3.46
C GLY A 272 13.19 0.38 -4.36
N SER A 273 13.34 1.69 -4.55
CA SER A 273 14.41 2.26 -5.38
C SER A 273 15.79 2.12 -4.75
N VAL A 274 15.87 1.95 -3.42
CA VAL A 274 17.11 1.66 -2.68
C VAL A 274 17.26 0.16 -2.45
N ALA A 275 16.24 -0.46 -1.83
CA ALA A 275 16.23 -1.89 -1.57
C ALA A 275 14.81 -2.45 -1.40
N THR A 276 14.64 -3.72 -1.75
CA THR A 276 13.39 -4.47 -1.60
C THR A 276 13.62 -5.74 -0.78
N LEU A 277 12.82 -5.95 0.27
CA LEU A 277 12.65 -7.22 0.96
C LEU A 277 11.41 -7.94 0.41
N THR A 278 11.58 -9.18 -0.05
CA THR A 278 10.48 -10.04 -0.51
C THR A 278 10.34 -11.24 0.43
N LEU A 279 9.15 -11.40 1.02
CA LEU A 279 8.81 -12.46 1.96
C LEU A 279 7.80 -13.41 1.32
N GLY A 280 8.20 -14.66 1.06
CA GLY A 280 7.31 -15.71 0.59
C GLY A 280 6.54 -16.33 1.75
N LEU A 281 5.22 -16.31 1.69
CA LEU A 281 4.32 -16.79 2.73
C LEU A 281 3.53 -18.02 2.29
N ASP A 282 3.45 -19.00 3.18
CA ASP A 282 2.56 -20.16 3.02
C ASP A 282 1.12 -19.82 3.42
N ILE A 283 0.19 -20.76 3.24
CA ILE A 283 -1.23 -20.59 3.63
C ILE A 283 -1.43 -20.17 5.11
N ASN A 284 -0.49 -20.50 6.00
CA ASN A 284 -0.52 -20.14 7.42
C ASN A 284 0.20 -18.81 7.72
N ARG A 285 0.59 -18.06 6.69
CA ARG A 285 1.37 -16.80 6.76
C ARG A 285 2.76 -17.01 7.39
N ARG A 286 3.32 -18.21 7.31
CA ARG A 286 4.70 -18.51 7.74
C ARG A 286 5.67 -18.20 6.59
N VAL A 287 6.82 -17.63 6.93
CA VAL A 287 7.82 -17.19 5.95
C VAL A 287 8.62 -18.39 5.44
N TYR A 288 8.28 -18.95 4.28
CA TYR A 288 9.05 -20.05 3.69
C TYR A 288 10.29 -19.56 2.92
N SER A 289 10.31 -18.29 2.50
CA SER A 289 11.47 -17.68 1.84
C SER A 289 11.59 -16.20 2.17
N SER A 290 12.82 -15.70 2.27
CA SER A 290 13.12 -14.27 2.44
C SER A 290 14.27 -13.90 1.53
N LYS A 291 14.13 -12.81 0.77
CA LYS A 291 15.16 -12.31 -0.13
C LYS A 291 15.23 -10.80 -0.08
N VAL A 292 16.45 -10.28 0.00
CA VAL A 292 16.73 -8.84 -0.05
C VAL A 292 17.48 -8.55 -1.34
N ARG A 293 16.95 -7.64 -2.16
CA ARG A 293 17.64 -7.06 -3.29
C ARG A 293 17.98 -5.61 -2.97
N CYS A 294 19.26 -5.27 -2.96
CA CYS A 294 19.72 -3.88 -3.00
C CYS A 294 19.87 -3.48 -4.46
N ILE A 295 19.38 -2.30 -4.83
CA ILE A 295 19.63 -1.76 -6.17
C ILE A 295 20.98 -1.04 -6.08
N GLU A 296 21.96 -1.54 -6.85
CA GLU A 296 23.28 -0.92 -7.01
C GLU A 296 23.21 0.30 -7.93
#